data_AF-A0A2V8YHJ8-F1
#
_entry.id   AF-A0A2V8YHJ8-F1
#
_cell.length_a   1.000
_cell.length_b   1.000
_cell.length_c   1.000
_cell.angle_alpha   90.00
_cell.angle_beta   90.00
_cell.angle_gamma   90.00
#
_symmetry.space_group_name_H-M   'P 1'
#
loop_
_entity.id
_entity.type
_entity.pdbx_description
1 polymer ?
#
loop_
_entity_poly.entity_id
_entity_poly.type
_entity_poly.pdbx_seq_one_letter_code
_entity_poly.pdbx_strand_id
1 'polypeptide(L)'
;MRLNWLIRSGVRCEKRVTDVTACRTFVRSTLVLLTLAAPGCLRGHSAHTSTAAEVDAIFSGVTSPDAPGLAVLVRQNGKNVFERGYGLRDLRTKAKIDGHTNFRLASFTKQFTAMAIMLLVHEGKLRYEETLTEILPK
;
A
#
# COMPACT_ATOMS: atom_id res chain seq x y z
N MET A 1 1.26 15.68 -33.41
CA MET A 1 1.99 14.55 -32.79
C MET A 1 1.05 13.83 -31.82
N ARG A 2 0.62 12.60 -32.17
CA ARG A 2 -0.32 11.78 -31.39
C ARG A 2 0.48 10.94 -30.38
N LEU A 3 0.28 11.17 -29.08
CA LEU A 3 0.81 10.31 -28.03
C LEU A 3 -0.28 9.33 -27.60
N ASN A 4 -0.16 8.10 -28.07
CA ASN A 4 -1.03 6.96 -27.77
C ASN A 4 -0.57 6.32 -26.45
N TRP A 5 -1.15 6.71 -25.31
CA TRP A 5 -0.94 6.03 -24.03
C TRP A 5 -1.91 4.86 -23.90
N LEU A 6 -1.47 3.68 -24.35
CA LEU A 6 -2.20 2.43 -24.16
C LEU A 6 -1.90 1.87 -22.76
N ILE A 7 -2.78 2.17 -21.80
CA ILE A 7 -2.83 1.51 -20.49
C ILE A 7 -3.31 0.08 -20.71
N ARG A 8 -2.44 -0.91 -20.45
CA ARG A 8 -2.82 -2.32 -20.42
C ARG A 8 -2.09 -3.06 -19.30
N SER A 9 -2.71 -3.07 -18.12
CA SER A 9 -2.73 -4.22 -17.21
C SER A 9 -3.73 -3.91 -16.11
N GLY A 10 -4.86 -4.62 -16.17
CA GLY A 10 -5.95 -4.49 -15.23
C GLY A 10 -5.58 -5.07 -13.88
N VAL A 11 -5.80 -4.29 -12.83
CA VAL A 11 -6.06 -4.81 -11.50
C VAL A 11 -7.46 -4.35 -11.14
N ARG A 12 -8.44 -5.13 -11.57
CA ARG A 12 -9.80 -5.08 -11.07
C ARG A 12 -9.82 -5.77 -9.71
N CYS A 13 -9.50 -5.03 -8.66
CA CYS A 13 -9.71 -5.50 -7.29
C CYS A 13 -11.10 -5.03 -6.84
N GLU A 14 -12.12 -5.72 -7.36
CA GLU A 14 -13.51 -5.60 -6.96
C GLU A 14 -13.94 -7.03 -6.62
N LYS A 15 -14.22 -7.29 -5.33
CA LYS A 15 -15.19 -8.22 -4.70
C LYS A 15 -14.70 -8.46 -3.26
N ARG A 16 -15.10 -7.61 -2.30
CA ARG A 16 -16.28 -7.82 -1.44
C ARG A 16 -16.28 -9.22 -0.79
N VAL A 17 -15.56 -9.34 0.33
CA VAL A 17 -15.66 -10.48 1.24
C VAL A 17 -16.82 -10.20 2.19
N THR A 18 -18.01 -10.61 1.79
CA THR A 18 -19.13 -10.82 2.69
C THR A 18 -19.67 -12.21 2.41
N ASP A 19 -19.89 -12.95 3.49
CA ASP A 19 -20.60 -14.23 3.58
C ASP A 19 -19.78 -15.52 3.42
N VAL A 20 -19.24 -15.97 4.55
CA VAL A 20 -18.90 -17.38 4.78
C VAL A 20 -19.78 -17.89 5.92
N THR A 21 -21.09 -17.96 5.69
CA THR A 21 -22.01 -18.65 6.62
C THR A 21 -23.05 -19.49 5.86
N ALA A 22 -22.63 -20.36 4.93
CA ALA A 22 -23.57 -21.31 4.33
C ALA A 22 -22.87 -22.52 3.67
N CYS A 23 -22.26 -23.41 4.46
CA CYS A 23 -22.06 -24.79 4.03
C CYS A 23 -21.83 -25.72 5.24
N ARG A 24 -22.80 -25.73 6.15
CA ARG A 24 -22.99 -26.85 7.09
C ARG A 24 -24.08 -27.72 6.50
N THR A 25 -23.93 -29.04 6.67
CA THR A 25 -24.86 -30.11 6.30
C THR A 25 -25.04 -30.40 4.81
N PHE A 26 -24.15 -31.22 4.23
CA PHE A 26 -24.61 -32.28 3.34
C PHE A 26 -23.63 -33.48 3.34
N VAL A 27 -24.11 -34.57 3.91
CA VAL A 27 -23.80 -35.98 3.58
C VAL A 27 -22.50 -36.58 4.11
N ARG A 28 -22.70 -37.20 5.29
CA ARG A 28 -22.03 -38.42 5.77
C ARG A 28 -22.06 -39.54 4.70
N SER A 29 -20.93 -40.26 4.63
CA SER A 29 -20.82 -41.70 4.34
C SER A 29 -20.93 -42.19 2.89
N THR A 30 -19.77 -42.34 2.24
CA THR A 30 -19.26 -43.66 1.80
C THR A 30 -17.73 -43.60 1.67
N LEU A 31 -17.07 -44.47 2.43
CA LEU A 31 -15.65 -44.83 2.36
C LEU A 31 -15.38 -45.54 1.01
N VAL A 32 -14.23 -45.29 0.37
CA VAL A 32 -13.36 -46.29 -0.31
C VAL A 32 -12.34 -45.57 -1.22
N LEU A 33 -11.10 -45.51 -0.71
CA LEU A 33 -9.83 -45.85 -1.35
C LEU A 33 -9.61 -45.52 -2.85
N LEU A 34 -8.84 -44.47 -3.15
CA LEU A 34 -7.86 -44.50 -4.25
C LEU A 34 -6.72 -43.50 -4.02
N THR A 35 -5.63 -44.00 -3.45
CA THR A 35 -4.30 -43.35 -3.41
C THR A 35 -3.62 -43.49 -4.77
N LEU A 36 -3.48 -42.39 -5.51
CA LEU A 36 -2.34 -42.18 -6.42
C LEU A 36 -1.83 -40.75 -6.21
N ALA A 37 -0.77 -40.66 -5.41
CA ALA A 37 -0.04 -39.43 -5.15
C ALA A 37 0.77 -39.05 -6.38
N ALA A 38 0.35 -38.00 -7.08
CA ALA A 38 1.26 -37.17 -7.86
C ALA A 38 1.75 -36.06 -6.93
N PRO A 39 3.02 -36.02 -6.52
CA PRO A 39 3.57 -34.84 -5.87
C PRO A 39 3.76 -33.78 -6.95
N GLY A 40 2.66 -33.13 -7.33
CA GLY A 40 2.73 -31.86 -8.02
C GLY A 40 3.44 -30.89 -7.09
N CYS A 41 4.64 -30.46 -7.48
CA CYS A 41 5.33 -29.34 -6.86
C CYS A 41 4.41 -28.11 -6.93
N LEU A 42 3.56 -27.96 -5.91
CA LEU A 42 3.08 -26.68 -5.44
C LEU A 42 4.32 -25.92 -4.95
N ARG A 43 5.04 -25.29 -5.88
CA ARG A 43 5.84 -24.12 -5.56
C ARG A 43 4.86 -23.05 -5.12
N GLY A 44 4.47 -23.12 -3.85
CA GLY A 44 3.90 -21.97 -3.17
C GLY A 44 4.88 -20.83 -3.38
N HIS A 45 4.44 -19.77 -4.04
CA HIS A 45 5.18 -18.52 -4.01
C HIS A 45 5.26 -18.14 -2.54
N SER A 46 6.45 -18.25 -1.96
CA SER A 46 6.70 -17.75 -0.62
C SER A 46 6.39 -16.26 -0.67
N ALA A 47 5.27 -15.87 -0.05
CA ALA A 47 5.00 -14.47 0.18
C ALA A 47 6.13 -14.00 1.09
N HIS A 48 7.08 -13.23 0.53
CA HIS A 48 8.22 -12.73 1.26
C HIS A 48 7.72 -11.70 2.27
N THR A 49 7.38 -12.14 3.48
CA THR A 49 7.19 -11.24 4.62
C THR A 49 8.57 -10.83 5.07
N SER A 50 9.06 -9.72 4.52
CA SER A 50 10.33 -9.14 4.97
C SER A 50 10.28 -8.92 6.46
N THR A 51 11.28 -9.45 7.17
CA THR A 51 11.35 -9.31 8.63
C THR A 51 11.71 -7.88 9.01
N ALA A 52 11.33 -7.46 10.21
CA ALA A 52 11.71 -6.14 10.74
C ALA A 52 13.23 -5.92 10.74
N ALA A 53 14.00 -6.99 10.95
CA ALA A 53 15.47 -6.95 10.93
C ALA A 53 16.04 -6.69 9.53
N GLU A 54 15.45 -7.29 8.48
CA GLU A 54 15.85 -7.03 7.09
C GLU A 54 15.60 -5.58 6.69
N VAL A 55 14.43 -5.04 7.06
CA VAL A 55 14.10 -3.63 6.79
C VAL A 55 15.08 -2.72 7.53
N ASP A 56 15.38 -3.02 8.79
CA ASP A 56 16.34 -2.23 9.56
C ASP A 56 17.75 -2.27 8.98
N ALA A 57 18.20 -3.42 8.49
CA ALA A 57 19.51 -3.57 7.86
C ALA A 57 19.66 -2.65 6.63
N ILE A 58 18.59 -2.40 5.88
CA ILE A 58 18.59 -1.50 4.72
C ILE A 58 18.80 -0.05 5.15
N PHE A 59 18.12 0.40 6.21
CA PHE A 59 18.06 1.82 6.56
C PHE A 59 19.07 2.25 7.64
N SER A 60 19.60 1.32 8.44
CA SER A 60 20.55 1.62 9.52
C SER A 60 21.83 2.30 9.05
N GLY A 61 22.25 2.08 7.80
CA GLY A 61 23.42 2.74 7.20
C GLY A 61 23.14 4.04 6.45
N VAL A 62 21.86 4.44 6.30
CA VAL A 62 21.49 5.62 5.47
C VAL A 62 21.80 6.94 6.18
N THR A 63 21.76 6.95 7.51
CA THR A 63 22.06 8.15 8.31
C THR A 63 22.78 7.78 9.58
N SER A 64 23.55 8.72 10.14
CA SER A 64 24.18 8.55 11.44
C SER A 64 23.25 9.05 12.57
N PRO A 65 23.45 8.59 13.82
CA PRO A 65 22.59 8.98 14.94
C PRO A 65 22.53 10.49 15.22
N ASP A 66 23.56 11.24 14.84
CA ASP A 66 23.71 12.69 15.07
C ASP A 66 23.42 13.57 13.85
N ALA A 67 23.01 12.96 12.73
CA ALA A 67 22.68 13.65 11.49
C ALA A 67 21.15 13.79 11.30
N PRO A 68 20.70 14.62 10.35
CA PRO A 68 19.32 14.57 9.90
C PRO A 68 18.97 13.17 9.41
N GLY A 69 17.77 12.71 9.70
CA GLY A 69 17.39 11.35 9.38
C GLY A 69 16.02 11.20 8.73
N LEU A 70 15.45 10.01 8.87
CA LEU A 70 14.26 9.58 8.17
C LEU A 70 13.36 8.74 9.08
N ALA A 71 12.07 8.69 8.76
CA ALA A 71 11.12 7.75 9.35
C ALA A 71 10.68 6.74 8.30
N VAL A 72 10.59 5.46 8.70
CA VAL A 72 10.18 4.35 7.82
C VAL A 72 9.03 3.61 8.47
N LEU A 73 7.95 3.42 7.72
CA LEU A 73 6.79 2.62 8.08
C LEU A 73 6.54 1.59 6.97
N VAL A 74 6.41 0.31 7.37
CA VAL A 74 5.99 -0.77 6.48
C VAL A 74 4.71 -1.37 7.03
N ARG A 75 3.69 -1.42 6.17
CA ARG A 75 2.37 -1.97 6.50
C ARG A 75 2.03 -3.10 5.54
N GLN A 76 1.72 -4.28 6.09
CA GLN A 76 1.33 -5.46 5.32
C GLN A 76 -0.02 -5.96 5.86
N ASN A 77 -0.98 -6.23 4.97
CA ASN A 77 -2.31 -6.73 5.32
C ASN A 77 -3.01 -5.89 6.41
N GLY A 78 -2.89 -4.56 6.33
CA GLY A 78 -3.48 -3.63 7.28
C GLY A 78 -2.77 -3.55 8.64
N LYS A 79 -1.69 -4.32 8.88
CA LYS A 79 -0.91 -4.30 10.13
C LYS A 79 0.45 -3.64 9.91
N ASN A 80 0.89 -2.85 10.89
CA ASN A 80 2.25 -2.31 10.88
C ASN A 80 3.21 -3.46 11.18
N VAL A 81 4.13 -3.73 10.26
CA VAL A 81 5.15 -4.79 10.41
C VAL A 81 6.54 -4.21 10.73
N PHE A 82 6.73 -2.91 10.47
CA PHE A 82 7.93 -2.18 10.81
C PHE A 82 7.61 -0.69 10.97
N GLU A 83 8.12 -0.06 12.01
CA GLU A 83 8.01 1.38 12.23
C GLU A 83 9.24 1.85 12.99
N ARG A 84 10.03 2.75 12.39
CA ARG A 84 11.27 3.24 13.02
C ARG A 84 11.65 4.63 12.51
N GLY A 85 12.16 5.45 13.43
CA GLY A 85 12.87 6.69 13.13
C GLY A 85 14.38 6.49 13.22
N TYR A 86 15.11 7.12 12.31
CA TYR A 86 16.57 7.16 12.27
C TYR A 86 17.03 8.60 12.35
N GLY A 87 18.16 8.87 13.00
CA GLY A 87 18.74 10.21 13.12
C GLY A 87 17.88 11.20 13.92
N LEU A 88 18.09 12.48 13.64
CA LEU A 88 17.53 13.61 14.38
C LEU A 88 16.52 14.41 13.55
N ARG A 89 15.46 14.90 14.21
CA ARG A 89 14.50 15.86 13.63
C ARG A 89 14.96 17.30 13.84
N ASP A 90 15.82 17.54 14.82
CA ASP A 90 16.38 18.85 15.14
C ASP A 90 17.83 18.67 15.64
N LEU A 91 18.77 19.27 14.92
CA LEU A 91 20.21 19.17 15.21
C LEU A 91 20.65 19.98 16.43
N ARG A 92 19.91 21.04 16.77
CA ARG A 92 20.21 21.91 17.91
C ARG A 92 19.75 21.27 19.21
N THR A 93 18.51 20.78 19.24
CA THR A 93 17.94 20.12 20.43
C THR A 93 18.33 18.65 20.55
N LYS A 94 18.92 18.08 19.50
CA LYS A 94 19.22 16.65 19.38
C LYS A 94 17.98 15.77 19.56
N ALA A 95 16.81 16.31 19.21
CA ALA A 95 15.55 15.56 19.24
C ALA A 95 15.58 14.48 18.15
N LYS A 96 15.25 13.25 18.54
CA LYS A 96 15.17 12.10 17.63
C LYS A 96 13.91 12.12 16.78
N ILE A 97 13.96 11.44 15.64
CA ILE A 97 12.77 11.14 14.83
C ILE A 97 12.00 9.98 15.46
N ASP A 98 10.68 10.10 15.50
CA ASP A 98 9.73 9.09 15.95
C ASP A 98 8.47 9.06 15.05
N GLY A 99 7.51 8.18 15.35
CA GLY A 99 6.25 8.05 14.60
C GLY A 99 5.33 9.26 14.65
N HIS A 100 5.61 10.26 15.50
CA HIS A 100 4.83 11.50 15.62
C HIS A 100 5.54 12.71 15.00
N THR A 101 6.74 12.51 14.44
CA THR A 101 7.51 13.59 13.82
C THR A 101 6.84 14.06 12.54
N ASN A 102 6.58 15.38 12.45
CA ASN A 102 5.98 15.99 11.27
C ASN A 102 7.04 16.28 10.19
N PHE A 103 6.77 15.86 8.95
CA PHE A 103 7.59 16.13 7.79
C PHE A 103 6.86 17.03 6.79
N ARG A 104 7.61 17.96 6.17
CA ARG A 104 7.10 18.77 5.07
C ARG A 104 7.02 17.91 3.79
N LEU A 105 5.80 17.52 3.41
CA LEU A 105 5.54 16.53 2.35
C LEU A 105 5.87 16.99 0.91
N ALA A 106 6.10 18.28 0.67
CA ALA A 106 6.44 18.84 -0.64
C ALA A 106 5.51 18.31 -1.77
N SER A 107 6.07 17.81 -2.88
CA SER A 107 5.28 17.32 -4.02
C SER A 107 4.44 16.09 -3.71
N PHE A 108 4.65 15.40 -2.59
CA PHE A 108 3.80 14.29 -2.17
C PHE A 108 2.35 14.73 -1.94
N THR A 109 2.14 16.02 -1.60
CA THR A 109 0.82 16.66 -1.48
C THR A 109 -0.03 16.54 -2.74
N LYS A 110 0.58 16.45 -3.94
CA LYS A 110 -0.16 16.37 -5.21
C LYS A 110 -1.06 15.14 -5.30
N GLN A 111 -0.68 14.02 -4.69
CA GLN A 111 -1.52 12.81 -4.66
C GLN A 111 -2.83 13.06 -3.90
N PHE A 112 -2.77 13.84 -2.81
CA PHE A 112 -3.96 14.21 -2.04
C PHE A 112 -4.85 15.15 -2.83
N THR A 113 -4.26 16.17 -3.50
CA THR A 113 -5.02 17.06 -4.37
C THR A 113 -5.67 16.30 -5.54
N ALA A 114 -4.94 15.38 -6.17
CA ALA A 114 -5.47 14.54 -7.22
C ALA A 114 -6.63 13.66 -6.72
N MET A 115 -6.50 13.04 -5.53
CA MET A 115 -7.59 12.27 -4.92
C MET A 115 -8.81 13.15 -4.63
N ALA A 116 -8.63 14.36 -4.11
CA ALA A 116 -9.74 15.29 -3.88
C ALA A 116 -10.48 15.62 -5.19
N ILE A 117 -9.75 15.85 -6.28
CA ILE A 117 -10.33 16.05 -7.62
C ILE A 117 -11.07 14.78 -8.08
N MET A 118 -10.48 13.59 -7.91
CA MET A 118 -11.12 12.32 -8.29
C MET A 118 -12.42 12.08 -7.52
N LEU A 119 -12.48 12.45 -6.23
CA LEU A 119 -13.71 12.37 -5.44
C LEU A 119 -14.78 13.32 -5.98
N LEU A 120 -14.43 14.55 -6.36
CA LEU A 120 -15.38 15.49 -6.99
C LEU A 120 -15.91 14.96 -8.32
N VAL A 121 -15.05 14.35 -9.14
CA VAL A 121 -15.48 13.71 -10.39
C VAL A 121 -16.38 12.52 -10.11
N HIS A 122 -16.04 11.69 -9.11
CA HIS A 122 -16.86 10.55 -8.71
C HIS A 122 -18.27 10.98 -8.24
N GLU A 123 -18.36 12.10 -7.53
CA GLU A 123 -19.62 12.71 -7.09
C GLU A 123 -20.36 13.47 -8.21
N GLY A 124 -19.80 13.53 -9.43
CA GLY A 124 -20.40 14.25 -10.56
C GLY A 124 -20.35 15.78 -10.44
N LYS A 125 -19.55 16.31 -9.50
CA LYS A 125 -19.38 17.76 -9.25
C LYS A 125 -18.34 18.41 -10.17
N LEU A 126 -17.53 17.60 -10.84
CA LEU A 126 -16.48 18.03 -11.77
C LEU A 126 -16.42 17.02 -12.92
N ARG A 127 -15.99 17.45 -14.11
CA ARG A 127 -15.63 16.53 -15.20
C ARG A 127 -14.19 16.76 -15.64
N TYR A 128 -13.50 15.73 -16.10
CA TYR A 128 -12.11 15.86 -16.55
C TYR A 128 -11.97 16.73 -17.81
N GLU A 129 -13.01 16.74 -18.64
CA GLU A 129 -13.08 17.49 -19.89
C GLU A 129 -13.54 18.94 -19.70
N GLU A 130 -13.92 19.32 -18.47
CA GLU A 130 -14.33 20.68 -18.14
C GLU A 130 -13.13 21.63 -18.17
N THR A 131 -13.29 22.79 -18.79
CA THR A 131 -12.21 23.78 -18.88
C THR A 131 -12.10 24.57 -17.57
N LEU A 132 -10.89 25.03 -17.25
CA LEU A 132 -10.69 25.85 -16.05
C LEU A 132 -11.54 27.13 -16.06
N THR A 133 -11.81 27.69 -17.23
CA THR A 133 -12.65 28.89 -17.40
C THR A 133 -14.14 28.64 -17.15
N GLU A 134 -14.61 27.40 -17.34
CA GLU A 134 -15.99 27.00 -16.99
C GLU A 134 -16.16 26.89 -15.47
N ILE A 135 -15.14 26.38 -14.78
CA ILE A 135 -15.17 26.14 -13.32
C ILE A 135 -14.84 27.42 -12.54
N LEU A 136 -13.87 28.19 -13.02
CA LEU A 136 -13.36 29.43 -12.41
C LEU A 136 -13.48 30.57 -13.43
N PRO A 137 -14.65 31.20 -13.55
CA PRO A 137 -14.81 32.39 -14.37
C PRO A 137 -13.95 33.53 -13.81
N LYS A 138 -13.51 34.43 -14.70
CA LYS A 138 -12.70 35.60 -14.35
C LYS A 138 -13.43 36.57 -13.42
#